data_AF-A0A3N7C907-F1
#
_entry.id   AF-A0A3N7C907-F1
#
_cell.length_a   1.000
_cell.length_b   1.000
_cell.length_c   1.000
_cell.angle_alpha   90.00
_cell.angle_beta   90.00
_cell.angle_gamma   90.00
#
_symmetry.space_group_name_H-M   'P 1'
#
loop_
_entity.id
_entity.type
_entity.pdbx_description
1 polymer ?
#
loop_
_entity_poly.entity_id
_entity_poly.type
_entity_poly.pdbx_seq_one_letter_code
_entity_poly.pdbx_strand_id
1 'polypeptide(L)'
;MLRRFFTHALALSAVFASSGAWAWYSEGDKIIMTVQERQYCRTWEADGIAAMWARQENTEPPWQGSGTTDMEKSIRTVFMRQVQDYPIESTKEARMAVIEKYGKQMEMRCFGAITSKPSTKAP
;
A
#
# COMPACT_ATOMS: atom_id res chain seq x y z
N MET A 1 -34.47 -29.08 -9.82
CA MET A 1 -33.42 -29.23 -8.80
C MET A 1 -31.98 -29.04 -9.31
N LEU A 2 -31.70 -29.12 -10.61
CA LEU A 2 -30.34 -28.97 -11.18
C LEU A 2 -29.74 -27.55 -11.19
N ARG A 3 -30.56 -26.50 -11.02
CA ARG A 3 -30.09 -25.09 -11.08
C ARG A 3 -29.37 -24.61 -9.82
N ARG A 4 -29.49 -25.31 -8.69
CA ARG A 4 -28.85 -24.90 -7.42
C ARG A 4 -27.42 -25.40 -7.26
N PHE A 5 -27.00 -26.42 -8.01
CA PHE A 5 -25.64 -26.96 -7.94
C PHE A 5 -24.62 -26.16 -8.77
N PHE A 6 -25.07 -25.50 -9.85
CA PHE A 6 -24.19 -24.68 -10.70
C PHE A 6 -23.71 -23.38 -10.02
N THR A 7 -24.53 -22.78 -9.17
CA THR A 7 -24.17 -21.55 -8.45
C THR A 7 -23.10 -21.79 -7.38
N HIS A 8 -23.03 -22.99 -6.82
CA HIS A 8 -22.00 -23.34 -5.83
C HIS A 8 -20.64 -23.62 -6.50
N ALA A 9 -20.64 -24.20 -7.71
CA ALA A 9 -19.41 -24.44 -8.45
C ALA A 9 -18.73 -23.15 -8.94
N LEU A 10 -19.51 -22.15 -9.38
CA LEU A 10 -18.96 -20.86 -9.82
C LEU A 10 -18.36 -20.04 -8.68
N ALA A 11 -18.95 -20.12 -7.48
CA ALA A 11 -18.43 -19.44 -6.29
C ALA A 11 -17.07 -20.01 -5.85
N LEU A 12 -16.87 -21.33 -5.97
CA LEU A 12 -15.60 -21.98 -5.64
C LEU A 12 -14.47 -21.63 -6.62
N SER A 13 -14.75 -21.50 -7.91
CA SER A 13 -13.74 -21.07 -8.90
C SER A 13 -13.31 -19.60 -8.75
N ALA A 14 -14.17 -18.74 -8.20
CA ALA A 14 -13.83 -17.34 -7.96
C ALA A 14 -12.81 -17.16 -6.82
N VAL A 15 -12.77 -18.09 -5.86
CA VAL A 15 -11.81 -18.07 -4.75
C VAL A 15 -10.40 -18.52 -5.18
N PHE A 16 -10.30 -19.42 -6.17
CA PHE A 16 -9.00 -19.83 -6.72
C PHE A 16 -8.45 -18.87 -7.77
N ALA A 17 -9.31 -18.05 -8.39
CA ALA A 17 -8.90 -17.03 -9.36
C ALA A 17 -8.48 -15.69 -8.70
N SER A 18 -8.70 -15.52 -7.39
CA SER A 18 -8.11 -14.42 -6.63
C SER A 18 -6.65 -14.74 -6.31
N SER A 19 -5.77 -14.54 -7.27
CA SER A 19 -4.30 -14.53 -7.10
C SER A 19 -3.79 -13.49 -6.09
N GLY A 20 -4.68 -12.73 -5.43
CA GLY A 20 -4.37 -11.79 -4.36
C GLY A 20 -4.69 -12.27 -2.93
N ALA A 21 -5.32 -13.43 -2.74
CA ALA A 21 -5.68 -13.92 -1.39
C ALA A 21 -4.55 -14.66 -0.66
N TRP A 22 -3.36 -14.77 -1.28
CA TRP A 22 -2.21 -15.53 -0.78
C TRP A 22 -1.06 -14.64 -0.27
N ALA A 23 -1.29 -13.35 -0.01
CA ALA A 23 -0.21 -12.42 0.37
C ALA A 23 0.10 -12.36 1.89
N TRP A 24 -0.49 -13.25 2.69
CA TRP A 24 -0.45 -13.15 4.15
C TRP A 24 -0.44 -14.58 4.73
N TYR A 25 0.70 -15.02 5.25
CA TYR A 25 0.76 -16.22 6.09
C TYR A 25 0.77 -15.78 7.55
N SER A 26 -0.20 -16.22 8.34
CA SER A 26 -0.20 -15.98 9.79
C SER A 26 0.59 -17.09 10.49
N GLU A 27 1.67 -16.74 11.17
CA GLU A 27 2.34 -17.64 12.12
C GLU A 27 2.01 -17.19 13.54
N GLY A 28 1.03 -17.86 14.15
CA GLY A 28 0.43 -17.42 15.40
C GLY A 28 -0.27 -16.06 15.23
N ASP A 29 0.03 -15.11 16.11
CA ASP A 29 -0.56 -13.75 16.09
C ASP A 29 0.18 -12.77 15.15
N LYS A 30 1.12 -13.25 14.33
CA LYS A 30 1.95 -12.39 13.47
C LYS A 30 1.65 -12.64 12.00
N ILE A 31 1.48 -11.55 11.26
CA ILE A 31 1.46 -11.57 9.79
C ILE A 31 2.91 -11.66 9.31
N ILE A 32 3.25 -12.79 8.67
CA ILE A 32 4.56 -13.01 8.06
C ILE A 32 4.45 -12.58 6.60
N MET A 33 5.12 -11.46 6.28
CA MET A 33 5.30 -11.06 4.89
C MET A 33 6.40 -11.88 4.24
N THR A 34 6.23 -12.23 2.98
CA THR A 34 7.28 -12.80 2.14
C THR A 34 8.38 -11.76 1.87
N VAL A 35 9.55 -12.22 1.40
CA VAL A 35 10.63 -11.30 0.98
C VAL A 35 10.16 -10.38 -0.14
N GLN A 36 9.33 -10.88 -1.05
CA GLN A 36 8.79 -10.11 -2.17
C GLN A 36 7.83 -9.03 -1.69
N GLU A 37 6.93 -9.34 -0.75
CA GLU A 37 6.01 -8.34 -0.17
C GLU A 37 6.75 -7.25 0.60
N ARG A 38 7.79 -7.60 1.36
CA ARG A 38 8.66 -6.60 2.01
C ARG A 38 9.33 -5.70 0.99
N GLN A 39 9.76 -6.26 -0.15
CA GLN A 39 10.36 -5.48 -1.22
C GLN A 39 9.33 -4.53 -1.86
N TYR A 40 8.12 -5.01 -2.15
CA TYR A 40 7.03 -4.16 -2.66
C TYR A 40 6.71 -3.02 -1.70
N CYS A 41 6.62 -3.31 -0.40
CA CYS A 41 6.36 -2.28 0.60
C CYS A 41 7.46 -1.22 0.66
N ARG A 42 8.74 -1.62 0.60
CA ARG A 42 9.86 -0.65 0.53
C ARG A 42 9.80 0.19 -0.74
N THR A 43 9.46 -0.42 -1.88
CA THR A 43 9.29 0.31 -3.13
C THR A 43 8.14 1.31 -3.05
N TRP A 44 7.00 0.91 -2.50
CA TRP A 44 5.84 1.80 -2.35
C TRP A 44 6.07 2.91 -1.31
N GLU A 45 6.81 2.61 -0.24
CA GLU A 45 7.27 3.62 0.71
C GLU A 45 8.14 4.67 0.03
N ALA A 46 9.13 4.23 -0.77
CA ALA A 46 9.99 5.14 -1.53
C ALA A 46 9.20 5.99 -2.55
N ASP A 47 8.28 5.37 -3.30
CA ASP A 47 7.40 6.07 -4.23
C ASP A 47 6.47 7.06 -3.50
N GLY A 48 5.96 6.71 -2.32
CA GLY A 48 5.19 7.63 -1.49
C GLY A 48 6.03 8.83 -1.02
N ILE A 49 7.23 8.57 -0.49
CA ILE A 49 8.13 9.59 0.02
C ILE A 49 8.52 10.58 -1.09
N ALA A 50 8.89 10.10 -2.27
CA ALA A 50 9.28 11.02 -3.33
C ALA A 50 8.09 11.72 -4.02
N ALA A 51 6.85 11.21 -3.90
CA ALA A 51 5.65 11.99 -4.21
C ALA A 51 5.49 13.17 -3.24
N MET A 52 5.70 12.94 -1.93
CA MET A 52 5.65 13.99 -0.92
C MET A 52 6.78 15.01 -1.12
N TRP A 53 7.99 14.54 -1.43
CA TRP A 53 9.11 15.41 -1.73
C TRP A 53 8.82 16.28 -2.95
N ALA A 54 8.36 15.69 -4.05
CA ALA A 54 7.99 16.40 -5.27
C ALA A 54 6.89 17.44 -5.01
N ARG A 55 5.92 17.11 -4.16
CA ARG A 55 4.87 18.04 -3.70
C ARG A 55 5.45 19.23 -2.94
N GLN A 56 6.38 19.01 -2.01
CA GLN A 56 7.00 20.07 -1.19
C GLN A 56 7.92 20.98 -2.02
N GLU A 57 8.58 20.42 -3.04
CA GLU A 57 9.48 21.16 -3.92
C GLU A 57 8.79 21.70 -5.19
N ASN A 58 7.50 21.42 -5.36
CA ASN A 58 6.73 21.78 -6.56
C ASN A 58 7.39 21.27 -7.86
N THR A 59 7.86 20.02 -7.84
CA THR A 59 8.50 19.33 -8.96
C THR A 59 7.71 18.08 -9.34
N GLU A 60 8.10 17.42 -10.44
CA GLU A 60 7.56 16.10 -10.78
C GLU A 60 8.32 14.99 -10.02
N PRO A 61 7.64 13.91 -9.59
CA PRO A 61 8.32 12.77 -9.00
C PRO A 61 9.26 12.07 -10.00
N PRO A 62 10.35 11.43 -9.55
CA PRO A 62 11.40 10.89 -10.43
C PRO A 62 10.96 9.70 -11.30
N TRP A 63 9.77 9.16 -11.07
CA TRP A 63 9.16 8.09 -11.88
C TRP A 63 8.07 8.57 -12.84
N GLN A 64 7.82 9.87 -12.90
CA GLN A 64 6.94 10.45 -13.92
C GLN A 64 7.53 10.13 -15.31
N GLY A 65 6.82 9.39 -16.15
CA GLY A 65 7.27 9.00 -17.49
C GLY A 65 8.12 7.72 -17.59
N SER A 66 8.38 7.01 -16.49
CA SER A 66 9.03 5.69 -16.55
C SER A 66 8.02 4.57 -16.80
N GLY A 67 8.37 3.65 -17.72
CA GLY A 67 7.56 2.50 -18.10
C GLY A 67 7.26 1.63 -16.88
N THR A 68 5.98 1.59 -16.52
CA THR A 68 5.48 0.87 -15.34
C THR A 68 4.23 0.08 -15.68
N THR A 69 4.00 -0.98 -14.91
CA THR A 69 2.77 -1.76 -14.97
C THR A 69 1.57 -0.88 -14.62
N ASP A 70 0.37 -1.23 -15.10
CA ASP A 70 -0.83 -0.43 -14.81
C ASP A 70 -1.17 -0.41 -13.31
N MET A 71 -0.77 -1.46 -12.57
CA MET A 71 -0.87 -1.51 -11.11
C MET A 71 0.00 -0.44 -10.44
N GLU A 72 1.27 -0.32 -10.83
CA GLU A 72 2.18 0.71 -10.30
C GLU A 72 1.68 2.12 -10.60
N LYS A 73 1.17 2.36 -11.82
CA LYS A 73 0.55 3.64 -12.18
C LYS A 73 -0.63 3.98 -11.28
N SER A 74 -1.49 2.99 -11.00
CA SER A 74 -2.65 3.16 -10.12
C SER A 74 -2.22 3.56 -8.70
N ILE A 75 -1.24 2.85 -8.14
CA ILE A 75 -0.71 3.11 -6.80
C ILE A 75 -0.05 4.50 -6.72
N ARG A 76 0.78 4.86 -7.71
CA ARG A 76 1.40 6.19 -7.77
C ARG A 76 0.37 7.31 -7.89
N THR A 77 -0.71 7.09 -8.63
CA THR A 77 -1.84 8.03 -8.71
C THR A 77 -2.48 8.23 -7.33
N VAL A 78 -2.61 7.18 -6.53
CA VAL A 78 -3.10 7.29 -5.15
C VAL A 78 -2.15 8.13 -4.30
N PHE A 79 -0.83 7.93 -4.38
CA PHE A 79 0.12 8.76 -3.64
C PHE A 79 0.06 10.22 -4.06
N MET A 80 0.03 10.51 -5.36
CA MET A 80 -0.11 11.88 -5.85
C MET A 80 -1.39 12.56 -5.36
N ARG A 81 -2.48 11.81 -5.16
CA ARG A 81 -3.69 12.34 -4.52
C ARG A 81 -3.51 12.55 -3.02
N GLN A 82 -2.94 11.59 -2.30
CA GLN A 82 -2.77 11.67 -0.84
C GLN A 82 -1.87 12.84 -0.41
N VAL A 83 -0.82 13.15 -1.17
CA VAL A 83 0.08 14.26 -0.85
C VAL A 83 -0.56 15.64 -1.06
N GLN A 84 -1.69 15.74 -1.77
CA GLN A 84 -2.43 16.99 -1.93
C GLN A 84 -3.07 17.46 -0.62
N ASP A 85 -3.36 16.53 0.30
CA ASP A 85 -3.91 16.83 1.62
C ASP A 85 -2.90 17.51 2.55
N TYR A 86 -1.62 17.57 2.15
CA TYR A 86 -0.55 18.18 2.91
C TYR A 86 -0.26 19.60 2.39
N PRO A 87 -0.11 20.59 3.29
CA PRO A 87 0.32 21.92 2.89
C PRO A 87 1.75 21.88 2.35
N ILE A 88 2.07 22.82 1.45
CA ILE A 88 3.46 23.09 1.07
C ILE A 88 4.06 23.94 2.18
N GLU A 89 5.12 23.44 2.78
CA GLU A 89 5.79 24.12 3.87
C GLU A 89 6.78 25.18 3.35
N SER A 90 6.87 26.30 4.08
CA SER A 90 7.69 27.44 3.67
C SER A 90 9.17 27.29 4.03
N THR A 91 9.49 26.51 5.06
CA THR A 91 10.87 26.29 5.51
C THR A 91 11.35 24.90 5.16
N LYS A 92 12.66 24.76 4.95
CA LYS A 92 13.28 23.47 4.66
C LYS A 92 13.05 22.47 5.79
N GLU A 93 13.15 22.92 7.04
CA GLU A 93 12.96 22.11 8.23
C GLU A 93 11.54 21.57 8.31
N ALA A 94 10.53 22.40 8.02
CA ALA A 94 9.14 21.97 8.02
C ALA A 94 8.83 21.00 6.86
N ARG A 95 9.38 21.24 5.66
CA ARG A 95 9.27 20.31 4.53
C ARG A 95 9.82 18.93 4.90
N MET A 96 11.03 18.88 5.47
CA MET A 96 11.65 17.63 5.90
C MET A 96 10.83 16.94 6.99
N ALA A 97 10.32 17.68 7.98
CA ALA A 97 9.47 17.12 9.02
C ALA A 97 8.18 16.50 8.47
N VAL A 98 7.55 17.13 7.47
CA VAL A 98 6.37 16.59 6.78
C VAL A 98 6.72 15.34 5.98
N ILE A 99 7.82 15.35 5.24
CA ILE A 99 8.31 14.18 4.48
C ILE A 99 8.59 13.01 5.40
N GLU A 100 9.30 13.22 6.51
CA GLU A 100 9.59 12.18 7.51
C GLU A 100 8.33 11.63 8.16
N LYS A 101 7.39 12.52 8.52
CA LYS A 101 6.09 12.12 9.10
C LYS A 101 5.30 11.27 8.11
N TYR A 102 5.25 11.67 6.85
CA TYR A 102 4.58 10.92 5.80
C TYR A 102 5.25 9.56 5.55
N GLY A 103 6.58 9.51 5.49
CA GLY A 103 7.35 8.28 5.36
C GLY A 103 7.05 7.28 6.49
N LYS A 104 7.05 7.74 7.74
CA LYS A 104 6.66 6.89 8.90
C LYS A 104 5.22 6.37 8.79
N GLN A 105 4.29 7.17 8.27
CA GLN A 105 2.92 6.72 8.05
C GLN A 105 2.82 5.66 6.95
N MET A 106 3.62 5.79 5.88
CA MET A 106 3.73 4.78 4.83
C MET A 106 4.33 3.48 5.35
N GLU A 107 5.41 3.58 6.13
CA GLU A 107 6.03 2.44 6.82
C GLU A 107 5.01 1.75 7.73
N MET A 108 4.26 2.49 8.57
CA MET A 108 3.24 1.89 9.43
C MET A 108 2.05 1.30 8.67
N ARG A 109 1.64 1.86 7.54
CA ARG A 109 0.56 1.27 6.73
C ARG A 109 0.99 -0.04 6.09
N CYS A 110 2.27 -0.16 5.73
CA CYS A 110 2.84 -1.36 5.13
C CYS A 110 3.23 -2.42 6.17
N PHE A 111 3.93 -2.02 7.24
CA PHE A 111 4.51 -2.90 8.25
C PHE A 111 3.76 -2.91 9.58
N GLY A 112 2.87 -1.97 9.85
CA GLY A 112 2.05 -1.95 11.08
C GLY A 112 1.06 -3.12 11.16
N ALA A 113 0.74 -3.74 10.02
CA ALA A 113 0.04 -5.02 9.97
C ALA A 113 0.83 -6.17 10.61
N ILE A 114 2.16 -6.05 10.78
CA ILE A 114 3.04 -7.08 11.35
C ILE A 114 3.00 -7.07 12.90
N THR A 115 2.65 -5.94 13.51
CA THR A 115 2.79 -5.73 14.98
C THR A 115 1.47 -5.56 15.73
N SER A 116 0.35 -5.34 15.04
CA SER A 116 -0.96 -5.28 15.71
C SER A 116 -1.47 -6.68 16.03
N LYS A 117 -1.52 -7.03 17.32
CA LYS A 117 -2.33 -8.16 17.79
C LYS A 117 -3.75 -8.05 17.21
N PRO A 118 -4.38 -9.14 16.73
CA PRO A 118 -5.79 -9.09 16.42
C PRO A 118 -6.54 -8.66 17.69
N SER A 119 -7.32 -7.58 17.60
CA SER A 119 -8.19 -7.14 18.68
C SER A 119 -9.16 -8.29 18.98
N THR A 120 -8.98 -8.93 20.14
CA THR A 120 -9.96 -9.86 20.73
C THR A 120 -11.18 -9.07 21.19
N LYS A 121 -11.96 -8.56 20.24
CA LYS A 121 -13.36 -8.19 20.46
C LYS A 121 -14.18 -8.72 19.31
N ALA A 122 -14.55 -9.99 19.43
CA ALA A 122 -15.73 -10.52 18.77
C ALA A 122 -16.98 -9.85 19.38
N PRO A 123 -17.99 -9.44 18.59
CA PRO A 123 -19.33 -9.18 19.09
C PRO A 123 -20.03 -10.47 19.51
#